data_AF-A0A0D6QQF6-F1
#
_entry.id   AF-A0A0D6QQF6-F1
#
_cell.length_a   1.000
_cell.length_b   1.000
_cell.length_c   1.000
_cell.angle_alpha   90.00
_cell.angle_beta   90.00
_cell.angle_gamma   90.00
#
_symmetry.space_group_name_H-M   'P 1'
#
loop_
_entity.id
_entity.type
_entity.pdbx_description
1 polymer ?
#
loop_
_entity_poly.entity_id
_entity_poly.type
_entity_poly.pdbx_seq_one_letter_code
_entity_poly.pdbx_strand_id
1 'polypeptide(L)'
;MMTGTAFMGAMSGGTVTAYAVSGGARGQALAAAPLGASGAFSVGLGAYSGPVMLEVAGATFEDEATGTSMPMASGDVLTACIPSVASGATTSGVQVTPLTTMAQAMAQGMPGGMTAATAAAANAGIGSYFMAGDVLGTMPMDPSVAGSGTGATQDQRDHGMAIAAMSEYARSVGMTGSSSAMVTAMAEDASDGVMNGMMGGTGISMGGMGGGMMGGGPGMMSATAGTTGLSGAMTAFAGSAMNRSGVTLASVQALVNQLAGSTGAIP
;
A
#
# COMPACT_ATOMS: atom_id res chain seq x y z
N MET A 1 -14.59 -7.34 17.13
CA MET A 1 -14.34 -7.93 15.80
C MET A 1 -13.64 -6.89 14.95
N MET A 2 -12.70 -7.25 14.08
CA MET A 2 -12.15 -6.34 13.08
C MET A 2 -12.45 -6.88 11.68
N THR A 3 -13.01 -6.03 10.82
CA THR A 3 -13.39 -6.37 9.44
C THR A 3 -12.87 -5.33 8.48
N GLY A 4 -12.55 -5.78 7.27
CA GLY A 4 -11.89 -4.93 6.31
C GLY A 4 -11.62 -5.63 4.99
N THR A 5 -10.82 -4.96 4.17
CA THR A 5 -10.42 -5.41 2.84
C THR A 5 -8.92 -5.24 2.67
N ALA A 6 -8.26 -6.30 2.20
CA ALA A 6 -6.91 -6.21 1.66
C ALA A 6 -6.98 -5.90 0.16
N PHE A 7 -6.25 -4.90 -0.31
CA PHE A 7 -6.31 -4.48 -1.71
C PHE A 7 -4.95 -4.00 -2.24
N MET A 8 -4.49 -4.63 -3.32
CA MET A 8 -3.43 -4.16 -4.21
C MET A 8 -3.77 -4.54 -5.66
N GLY A 9 -5.06 -4.38 -5.98
CA GLY A 9 -5.76 -5.16 -6.99
C GLY A 9 -6.65 -6.20 -6.33
N ALA A 10 -7.53 -6.85 -7.09
CA ALA A 10 -8.45 -7.85 -6.56
C ALA A 10 -7.67 -9.01 -5.91
N MET A 11 -7.65 -9.07 -4.57
CA MET A 11 -6.88 -10.08 -3.83
C MET A 11 -7.72 -11.32 -3.52
N SER A 12 -7.08 -12.47 -3.50
CA SER A 12 -7.66 -13.73 -3.03
C SER A 12 -6.59 -14.68 -2.53
N GLY A 13 -6.98 -15.65 -1.71
CA GLY A 13 -6.00 -16.49 -1.03
C GLY A 13 -5.16 -15.69 -0.01
N GLY A 14 -4.31 -16.38 0.75
CA GLY A 14 -3.55 -15.75 1.81
C GLY A 14 -4.30 -15.60 3.13
N THR A 15 -3.61 -15.04 4.11
CA THR A 15 -4.07 -14.93 5.50
C THR A 15 -3.79 -13.54 6.01
N VAL A 16 -4.78 -12.94 6.67
CA VAL A 16 -4.57 -11.76 7.51
C VAL A 16 -4.27 -12.22 8.94
N THR A 17 -3.21 -11.67 9.54
CA THR A 17 -2.87 -11.86 10.94
C THR A 17 -2.87 -10.51 11.65
N ALA A 18 -3.60 -10.44 12.76
CA ALA A 18 -3.58 -9.29 13.65
C ALA A 18 -2.56 -9.52 14.76
N TYR A 19 -1.68 -8.56 14.98
CA TYR A 19 -0.68 -8.55 16.03
C TYR A 19 -0.96 -7.41 16.99
N ALA A 20 -0.77 -7.67 18.28
CA ALA A 20 -0.66 -6.59 19.26
C ALA A 20 0.57 -5.75 18.95
N VAL A 21 0.50 -4.44 19.14
CA VAL A 21 1.72 -3.62 19.19
C VAL A 21 2.18 -3.51 20.64
N SER A 22 3.45 -3.83 20.89
CA SER A 22 4.05 -3.78 22.22
C SER A 22 5.41 -3.10 22.15
N GLY A 23 5.62 -2.08 22.98
CA GLY A 23 6.88 -1.33 23.00
C GLY A 23 7.24 -0.66 21.67
N GLY A 24 6.24 -0.30 20.86
CA GLY A 24 6.46 0.29 19.53
C GLY A 24 6.74 -0.70 18.40
N ALA A 25 6.77 -2.01 18.67
CA ALA A 25 7.04 -3.03 17.68
C ALA A 25 5.89 -4.04 17.57
N ARG A 26 5.90 -4.82 16.49
CA ARG A 26 5.05 -6.01 16.38
C ARG A 26 5.28 -6.90 17.60
N GLY A 27 4.21 -7.18 18.33
CA GLY A 27 4.17 -8.10 19.46
C GLY A 27 3.54 -9.44 19.08
N GLN A 28 2.84 -10.05 20.05
CA GLN A 28 2.20 -11.35 19.87
C GLN A 28 1.07 -11.30 18.83
N ALA A 29 0.92 -12.40 18.08
CA ALA A 29 -0.27 -12.61 17.25
C ALA A 29 -1.51 -12.74 18.15
N LEU A 30 -2.56 -12.02 17.78
CA LEU A 30 -3.86 -12.01 18.48
C LEU A 30 -4.82 -13.00 17.83
N ALA A 31 -4.91 -12.95 16.50
CA ALA A 31 -5.78 -13.79 15.70
C ALA A 31 -5.32 -13.79 14.23
N ALA A 32 -5.73 -14.81 13.49
CA ALA A 32 -5.56 -14.89 12.05
C ALA A 32 -6.86 -15.36 11.38
N ALA A 33 -7.09 -14.93 10.14
CA ALA A 33 -8.21 -15.38 9.33
C ALA A 33 -7.79 -15.42 7.85
N PRO A 34 -8.37 -16.34 7.04
CA PRO A 34 -8.14 -16.33 5.61
C PRO A 34 -8.75 -15.08 4.97
N LEU A 35 -8.17 -14.62 3.86
CA LEU A 35 -8.87 -13.68 2.99
C LEU A 35 -10.02 -14.40 2.27
N GLY A 36 -11.17 -13.75 2.23
CA GLY A 36 -12.30 -14.10 1.38
C GLY A 36 -12.11 -13.60 -0.04
N ALA A 37 -13.19 -13.66 -0.82
CA ALA A 37 -13.21 -13.09 -2.16
C ALA A 37 -12.95 -11.57 -2.12
N SER A 38 -12.21 -11.06 -3.10
CA SER A 38 -11.88 -9.62 -3.23
C SER A 38 -11.20 -9.05 -1.97
N GLY A 39 -10.40 -9.86 -1.28
CA GLY A 39 -9.59 -9.43 -0.14
C GLY A 39 -10.33 -9.19 1.18
N ALA A 40 -11.63 -9.49 1.25
CA ALA A 40 -12.41 -9.29 2.47
C ALA A 40 -11.88 -10.14 3.64
N PHE A 41 -11.83 -9.60 4.85
CA PHE A 41 -11.42 -10.37 6.03
C PHE A 41 -12.23 -10.05 7.29
N SER A 42 -12.14 -10.96 8.25
CA SER A 42 -12.81 -10.84 9.55
C SER A 42 -11.98 -11.52 10.63
N VAL A 43 -11.38 -10.75 11.55
CA VAL A 43 -10.53 -11.26 12.64
C VAL A 43 -11.11 -10.93 14.01
N GLY A 44 -11.14 -11.93 14.90
CA GLY A 44 -11.64 -11.78 16.26
C GLY A 44 -10.54 -11.38 17.23
N LEU A 45 -10.45 -10.10 17.59
CA LEU A 45 -9.43 -9.60 18.53
C LEU A 45 -9.70 -9.92 20.01
N GLY A 46 -10.82 -10.58 20.33
CA GLY A 46 -11.22 -10.89 21.71
C GLY A 46 -11.34 -9.63 22.59
N ALA A 47 -10.79 -9.69 23.80
CA ALA A 47 -10.79 -8.59 24.76
C ALA A 47 -9.60 -7.63 24.59
N TYR A 48 -8.80 -7.76 23.53
CA TYR A 48 -7.64 -6.90 23.31
C TYR A 48 -8.05 -5.42 23.15
N SER A 49 -7.22 -4.53 23.70
CA SER A 49 -7.33 -3.08 23.50
C SER A 49 -5.94 -2.46 23.39
N GLY A 50 -5.79 -1.47 22.52
CA GLY A 50 -4.52 -0.86 22.17
C GLY A 50 -4.26 -0.87 20.65
N PRO A 51 -3.07 -0.45 20.20
CA PRO A 51 -2.74 -0.43 18.79
C PRO A 51 -2.59 -1.84 18.21
N VAL A 52 -3.00 -2.03 16.96
CA VAL A 52 -2.97 -3.32 16.26
C VAL A 52 -2.23 -3.15 14.95
N MET A 53 -1.33 -4.10 14.64
CA MET A 53 -0.76 -4.24 13.31
C MET A 53 -1.47 -5.37 12.58
N LEU A 54 -2.04 -5.09 11.42
CA LEU A 54 -2.47 -6.13 10.48
C LEU A 54 -1.35 -6.45 9.51
N GLU A 55 -1.25 -7.72 9.14
CA GLU A 55 -0.40 -8.19 8.05
C GLU A 55 -1.15 -9.21 7.21
N VAL A 56 -1.04 -9.05 5.90
CA VAL A 56 -1.56 -9.94 4.88
C VAL A 56 -0.37 -10.54 4.15
N ALA A 57 -0.32 -11.87 4.09
CA ALA A 57 0.75 -12.60 3.43
C ALA A 57 0.20 -13.77 2.59
N GLY A 58 0.95 -14.15 1.56
CA GLY A 58 0.67 -15.35 0.75
C GLY A 58 -0.59 -15.27 -0.11
N ALA A 59 -1.06 -14.07 -0.43
CA ALA A 59 -2.20 -13.86 -1.33
C ALA A 59 -1.78 -13.89 -2.80
N THR A 60 -2.76 -14.07 -3.68
CA THR A 60 -2.67 -13.72 -5.10
C THR A 60 -3.50 -12.47 -5.36
N PHE A 61 -3.11 -11.69 -6.37
CA PHE A 61 -3.82 -10.48 -6.74
C PHE A 61 -3.82 -10.29 -8.27
N GLU A 62 -4.78 -9.54 -8.78
CA GLU A 62 -4.76 -9.04 -10.16
C GLU A 62 -3.96 -7.75 -10.21
N ASP A 63 -2.80 -7.79 -10.89
CA ASP A 63 -1.95 -6.61 -11.08
C ASP A 63 -2.63 -5.63 -12.04
N GLU A 64 -2.88 -4.40 -11.58
CA GLU A 64 -3.73 -3.44 -12.30
C GLU A 64 -3.13 -3.03 -13.64
N ALA A 65 -1.81 -2.87 -13.74
CA ALA A 65 -1.14 -2.41 -14.95
C ALA A 65 -1.04 -3.48 -16.05
N THR A 66 -1.14 -4.76 -15.69
CA THR A 66 -1.03 -5.88 -16.65
C THR A 66 -2.33 -6.67 -16.81
N GLY A 67 -3.25 -6.60 -15.84
CA GLY A 67 -4.45 -7.43 -15.77
C GLY A 67 -4.16 -8.89 -15.49
N THR A 68 -2.94 -9.20 -15.05
CA THR A 68 -2.51 -10.59 -14.83
C THR A 68 -2.64 -10.95 -13.36
N SER A 69 -3.14 -12.16 -13.09
CA SER A 69 -3.12 -12.69 -11.73
C SER A 69 -1.72 -13.18 -11.38
N MET A 70 -1.15 -12.68 -10.29
CA MET A 70 0.16 -13.05 -9.81
C MET A 70 0.17 -13.27 -8.29
N PRO A 71 1.03 -14.17 -7.77
CA PRO A 71 1.22 -14.31 -6.34
C PRO A 71 2.02 -13.12 -5.77
N MET A 72 1.78 -12.79 -4.51
CA MET A 72 2.73 -11.99 -3.74
C MET A 72 4.09 -12.71 -3.72
N ALA A 73 5.18 -11.97 -3.86
CA ALA A 73 6.50 -12.55 -3.76
C ALA A 73 6.73 -13.13 -2.35
N SER A 74 7.61 -14.12 -2.26
CA SER A 74 7.96 -14.73 -0.98
C SER A 74 8.56 -13.69 -0.03
N GLY A 75 7.92 -13.49 1.12
CA GLY A 75 8.35 -12.53 2.14
C GLY A 75 7.70 -11.15 2.02
N ASP A 76 7.04 -10.85 0.89
CA ASP A 76 6.24 -9.62 0.77
C ASP A 76 4.97 -9.72 1.59
N VAL A 77 4.57 -8.57 2.14
CA VAL A 77 3.39 -8.42 2.97
C VAL A 77 2.69 -7.10 2.66
N LEU A 78 1.36 -7.07 2.83
CA LEU A 78 0.66 -5.80 3.03
C LEU A 78 0.40 -5.62 4.51
N THR A 79 0.59 -4.41 5.02
CA THR A 79 0.41 -4.12 6.44
C THR A 79 -0.47 -2.90 6.66
N ALA A 80 -1.01 -2.80 7.87
CA ALA A 80 -1.69 -1.60 8.34
C ALA A 80 -1.45 -1.46 9.84
N CYS A 81 -1.23 -0.23 10.32
CA CYS A 81 -1.12 0.04 11.74
C CYS A 81 -2.34 0.83 12.21
N ILE A 82 -3.22 0.17 12.98
CA ILE A 82 -4.43 0.75 13.56
C ILE A 82 -4.05 1.40 14.89
N PRO A 83 -4.24 2.72 15.06
CA PRO A 83 -3.76 3.45 16.25
C PRO A 83 -4.30 2.92 17.58
N SER A 84 -5.56 2.48 17.61
CA SER A 84 -6.17 1.91 18.81
C SER A 84 -7.42 1.14 18.46
N VAL A 85 -7.64 0.03 19.16
CA VAL A 85 -8.93 -0.66 19.25
C VAL A 85 -9.41 -0.66 20.70
N ALA A 86 -10.71 -0.48 20.88
CA ALA A 86 -11.35 -0.62 22.19
C ALA A 86 -11.69 -2.10 22.47
N SER A 87 -11.56 -2.52 23.73
CA SER A 87 -11.86 -3.90 24.13
C SER A 87 -13.31 -4.28 23.78
N GLY A 88 -13.48 -5.42 23.10
CA GLY A 88 -14.79 -5.90 22.67
C GLY A 88 -15.47 -5.09 21.56
N ALA A 89 -14.85 -4.00 21.06
CA ALA A 89 -15.43 -3.17 20.02
C ALA A 89 -15.42 -3.88 18.65
N THR A 90 -16.30 -3.38 17.77
CA THR A 90 -16.27 -3.72 16.35
C THR A 90 -15.61 -2.58 15.58
N THR A 91 -14.52 -2.90 14.88
CA THR A 91 -13.85 -1.99 13.94
C THR A 91 -14.12 -2.53 12.53
N SER A 92 -14.75 -1.72 11.69
CA SER A 92 -15.19 -2.14 10.35
C SER A 92 -14.68 -1.22 9.27
N GLY A 93 -14.51 -1.76 8.07
CA GLY A 93 -14.06 -0.99 6.90
C GLY A 93 -12.57 -0.70 6.89
N VAL A 94 -11.77 -1.45 7.66
CA VAL A 94 -10.31 -1.28 7.70
C VAL A 94 -9.70 -1.68 6.35
N GLN A 95 -8.81 -0.85 5.82
CA GLN A 95 -8.09 -1.16 4.58
C GLN A 95 -6.67 -1.66 4.89
N VAL A 96 -6.23 -2.68 4.17
CA VAL A 96 -4.84 -3.16 4.16
C VAL A 96 -4.32 -3.07 2.72
N THR A 97 -3.58 -2.02 2.43
CA THR A 97 -3.22 -1.59 1.08
C THR A 97 -1.74 -1.16 1.02
N PRO A 98 -1.15 -0.98 -0.17
CA PRO A 98 0.18 -0.41 -0.30
C PRO A 98 0.38 0.89 0.50
N LEU A 99 -0.61 1.79 0.51
CA LEU A 99 -0.51 3.04 1.27
C LEU A 99 -0.49 2.80 2.79
N THR A 100 -1.30 1.88 3.30
CA THR A 100 -1.26 1.55 4.74
C THR A 100 0.02 0.80 5.11
N THR A 101 0.61 0.06 4.17
CA THR A 101 1.93 -0.59 4.35
C THR A 101 3.03 0.47 4.50
N MET A 102 3.02 1.49 3.64
CA MET A 102 3.93 2.65 3.76
C MET A 102 3.74 3.38 5.10
N ALA A 103 2.49 3.63 5.50
CA ALA A 103 2.20 4.27 6.78
C ALA A 103 2.67 3.44 7.98
N GLN A 104 2.53 2.12 7.92
CA GLN A 104 3.03 1.23 8.96
C GLN A 104 4.55 1.25 9.04
N ALA A 105 5.26 1.19 7.90
CA ALA A 105 6.72 1.25 7.85
C ALA A 105 7.24 2.59 8.38
N MET A 106 6.62 3.70 7.99
CA MET A 106 6.91 5.03 8.53
C MET A 106 6.71 5.07 10.04
N ALA A 107 5.56 4.62 10.55
CA ALA A 107 5.29 4.58 12.00
C ALA A 107 6.32 3.73 12.76
N GLN A 108 6.83 2.66 12.15
CA GLN A 108 7.87 1.82 12.73
C GLN A 108 9.24 2.53 12.77
N GLY A 109 9.56 3.35 11.77
CA GLY A 109 10.78 4.17 11.72
C GLY A 109 10.76 5.41 12.63
N MET A 110 9.57 5.86 13.03
CA MET A 110 9.41 7.01 13.94
C MET A 110 9.95 6.71 15.35
N PRO A 111 10.39 7.75 16.10
CA PRO A 111 10.82 7.58 17.49
C PRO A 111 9.76 6.90 18.36
N GLY A 112 10.14 5.79 18.99
CA GLY A 112 9.23 4.97 19.81
C GLY A 112 8.39 3.95 19.02
N GLY A 113 8.58 3.84 17.70
CA GLY A 113 7.92 2.86 16.85
C GLY A 113 6.41 3.08 16.73
N MET A 114 5.64 2.02 16.47
CA MET A 114 4.19 2.01 16.17
C MET A 114 3.26 2.32 17.36
N THR A 115 3.53 3.36 18.14
CA THR A 115 2.59 3.87 19.16
C THR A 115 1.28 4.36 18.53
N ALA A 116 0.22 4.57 19.33
CA ALA A 116 -1.02 5.16 18.84
C ALA A 116 -0.79 6.52 18.15
N ALA A 117 0.12 7.35 18.69
CA ALA A 117 0.39 8.68 18.15
C ALA A 117 1.15 8.62 16.81
N THR A 118 2.20 7.82 16.73
CA THR A 118 3.01 7.65 15.51
C THR A 118 2.24 6.91 14.42
N ALA A 119 1.43 5.90 14.77
CA ALA A 119 0.51 5.26 13.84
C ALA A 119 -0.50 6.26 13.26
N ALA A 120 -1.13 7.08 14.11
CA ALA A 120 -2.07 8.10 13.63
C ALA A 120 -1.38 9.15 12.73
N ALA A 121 -0.20 9.63 13.13
CA ALA A 121 0.59 10.58 12.36
C ALA A 121 1.00 10.01 10.99
N ALA A 122 1.55 8.80 10.93
CA ALA A 122 1.98 8.20 9.68
C ALA A 122 0.82 7.91 8.72
N ASN A 123 -0.32 7.42 9.22
CA ASN A 123 -1.51 7.24 8.38
C ASN A 123 -2.00 8.57 7.80
N ALA A 124 -2.00 9.65 8.60
CA ALA A 124 -2.38 10.98 8.14
C ALA A 124 -1.36 11.58 7.15
N GLY A 125 -0.07 11.37 7.40
CA GLY A 125 1.03 11.83 6.54
C GLY A 125 0.96 11.17 5.16
N ILE A 126 0.85 9.85 5.10
CA ILE A 126 0.69 9.11 3.84
C ILE A 126 -0.63 9.47 3.14
N GLY A 127 -1.74 9.56 3.88
CA GLY A 127 -3.02 10.00 3.33
C GLY A 127 -2.95 11.38 2.70
N SER A 128 -2.23 12.31 3.32
CA SER A 128 -1.98 13.64 2.77
C SER A 128 -1.07 13.59 1.55
N TYR A 129 0.02 12.81 1.61
CA TYR A 129 1.01 12.68 0.53
C TYR A 129 0.40 12.11 -0.75
N PHE A 130 -0.59 11.22 -0.64
CA PHE A 130 -1.30 10.64 -1.79
C PHE A 130 -2.71 11.21 -2.02
N MET A 131 -3.09 12.28 -1.32
CA MET A 131 -4.45 12.86 -1.39
C MET A 131 -5.59 11.83 -1.16
N ALA A 132 -5.30 10.77 -0.42
CA ALA A 132 -6.21 9.64 -0.18
C ALA A 132 -7.03 9.77 1.12
N GLY A 133 -6.87 10.88 1.86
CA GLY A 133 -7.60 11.13 3.10
C GLY A 133 -7.26 10.10 4.19
N ASP A 134 -8.27 9.48 4.79
CA ASP A 134 -8.09 8.40 5.78
C ASP A 134 -7.74 7.08 5.10
N VAL A 135 -6.46 6.76 4.94
CA VAL A 135 -6.01 5.52 4.28
C VAL A 135 -6.45 4.23 4.97
N LEU A 136 -6.86 4.28 6.25
CA LEU A 136 -7.38 3.10 6.96
C LEU A 136 -8.88 2.90 6.72
N GLY A 137 -9.65 3.96 6.51
CA GLY A 137 -11.11 3.92 6.35
C GLY A 137 -11.61 4.12 4.91
N THR A 138 -10.81 4.75 4.05
CA THR A 138 -11.14 5.01 2.64
C THR A 138 -10.84 3.78 1.81
N MET A 139 -11.89 3.09 1.34
CA MET A 139 -11.72 1.96 0.42
C MET A 139 -11.17 2.44 -0.93
N PRO A 140 -10.08 1.86 -1.47
CA PRO A 140 -9.60 2.18 -2.80
C PRO A 140 -10.65 1.87 -3.87
N MET A 141 -10.83 2.77 -4.83
CA MET A 141 -11.55 2.44 -6.06
C MET A 141 -10.71 1.43 -6.86
N ASP A 142 -11.33 0.34 -7.32
CA ASP A 142 -10.66 -0.64 -8.17
C ASP A 142 -10.68 -0.20 -9.64
N PRO A 143 -9.53 0.12 -10.26
CA PRO A 143 -9.50 0.64 -11.62
C PRO A 143 -9.75 -0.41 -12.70
N SER A 144 -9.68 -1.71 -12.37
CA SER A 144 -9.97 -2.81 -13.29
C SER A 144 -11.48 -3.01 -13.52
N VAL A 145 -12.30 -2.51 -12.60
CA VAL A 145 -13.76 -2.63 -12.64
C VAL A 145 -14.33 -1.52 -13.52
N ALA A 146 -15.08 -1.92 -14.55
CA ALA A 146 -15.66 -0.99 -15.51
C ALA A 146 -16.60 0.03 -14.82
N GLY A 147 -16.32 1.32 -14.99
CA GLY A 147 -17.15 2.40 -14.46
C GLY A 147 -17.05 2.62 -12.94
N SER A 148 -16.13 1.95 -12.23
CA SER A 148 -15.96 2.07 -10.77
C SER A 148 -15.65 3.48 -10.26
N GLY A 149 -15.13 4.35 -11.13
CA GLY A 149 -14.91 5.76 -10.81
C GLY A 149 -16.21 6.56 -10.67
N THR A 150 -17.31 6.04 -11.20
CA THR A 150 -18.65 6.65 -11.09
C THR A 150 -19.17 6.47 -9.68
N GLY A 151 -19.32 7.56 -8.94
CA GLY A 151 -19.82 7.54 -7.55
C GLY A 151 -18.73 7.30 -6.50
N ALA A 152 -17.49 7.01 -6.89
CA ALA A 152 -16.34 7.05 -5.99
C ALA A 152 -16.12 8.49 -5.51
N THR A 153 -15.67 8.68 -4.26
CA THR A 153 -15.18 9.98 -3.79
C THR A 153 -13.82 10.30 -4.41
N GLN A 154 -13.35 11.54 -4.25
CA GLN A 154 -12.02 11.90 -4.73
C GLN A 154 -10.93 11.08 -4.04
N ASP A 155 -10.98 10.97 -2.71
CA ASP A 155 -10.06 10.18 -1.90
C ASP A 155 -10.01 8.71 -2.35
N GLN A 156 -11.17 8.10 -2.65
CA GLN A 156 -11.22 6.72 -3.15
C GLN A 156 -10.55 6.56 -4.52
N ARG A 157 -10.72 7.55 -5.41
CA ARG A 157 -10.06 7.57 -6.72
C ARG A 157 -8.55 7.72 -6.55
N ASP A 158 -8.12 8.69 -5.76
CA ASP A 158 -6.71 8.99 -5.54
C ASP A 158 -5.99 7.80 -4.88
N HIS A 159 -6.63 7.13 -3.91
CA HIS A 159 -6.13 5.92 -3.28
C HIS A 159 -5.96 4.76 -4.29
N GLY A 160 -7.01 4.45 -5.06
CA GLY A 160 -6.97 3.38 -6.05
C GLY A 160 -5.98 3.64 -7.19
N MET A 161 -5.93 4.89 -7.67
CA MET A 161 -5.03 5.29 -8.76
C MET A 161 -3.58 5.37 -8.30
N ALA A 162 -3.29 5.68 -7.03
CA ALA A 162 -1.95 5.60 -6.48
C ALA A 162 -1.44 4.14 -6.44
N ILE A 163 -2.28 3.19 -6.04
CA ILE A 163 -1.95 1.76 -6.05
C ILE A 163 -1.68 1.28 -7.48
N ALA A 164 -2.56 1.61 -8.43
CA ALA A 164 -2.33 1.24 -9.83
C ALA A 164 -1.11 1.93 -10.46
N ALA A 165 -0.76 3.14 -10.02
CA ALA A 165 0.48 3.80 -10.43
C ALA A 165 1.73 3.06 -9.92
N MET A 166 1.69 2.43 -8.74
CA MET A 166 2.79 1.57 -8.27
C MET A 166 2.92 0.32 -9.15
N SER A 167 1.80 -0.32 -9.51
CA SER A 167 1.78 -1.44 -10.46
C SER A 167 2.34 -1.03 -11.83
N GLU A 168 1.92 0.12 -12.37
CA GLU A 168 2.41 0.64 -13.66
C GLU A 168 3.90 1.00 -13.60
N TYR A 169 4.37 1.57 -12.48
CA TYR A 169 5.78 1.85 -12.28
C TYR A 169 6.59 0.55 -12.25
N ALA A 170 6.15 -0.47 -11.51
CA ALA A 170 6.78 -1.80 -11.47
C ALA A 170 6.90 -2.41 -12.89
N ARG A 171 5.81 -2.34 -13.67
CA ARG A 171 5.80 -2.78 -15.07
C ARG A 171 6.81 -2.01 -15.92
N SER A 172 6.86 -0.67 -15.77
CA SER A 172 7.75 0.20 -16.54
C SER A 172 9.23 -0.05 -16.29
N VAL A 173 9.60 -0.46 -15.07
CA VAL A 173 10.99 -0.78 -14.70
C VAL A 173 11.33 -2.27 -14.90
N GLY A 174 10.43 -3.04 -15.52
CA GLY A 174 10.68 -4.43 -15.91
C GLY A 174 10.61 -5.44 -14.76
N MET A 175 9.82 -5.17 -13.72
CA MET A 175 9.51 -6.17 -12.70
C MET A 175 8.57 -7.23 -13.28
N THR A 176 9.06 -8.46 -13.40
CA THR A 176 8.32 -9.57 -14.03
C THR A 176 7.98 -10.70 -13.05
N GLY A 177 8.56 -10.70 -11.84
CA GLY A 177 8.27 -11.71 -10.82
C GLY A 177 6.93 -11.46 -10.11
N SER A 178 6.81 -10.31 -9.44
CA SER A 178 5.59 -9.84 -8.81
C SER A 178 5.71 -8.34 -8.52
N SER A 179 4.64 -7.58 -8.77
CA SER A 179 4.61 -6.15 -8.43
C SER A 179 4.46 -5.91 -6.92
N SER A 180 4.25 -6.94 -6.10
CA SER A 180 4.28 -6.77 -4.63
C SER A 180 5.64 -6.31 -4.11
N ALA A 181 6.74 -6.65 -4.80
CA ALA A 181 8.07 -6.20 -4.42
C ALA A 181 8.21 -4.67 -4.58
N MET A 182 7.41 -4.05 -5.44
CA MET A 182 7.34 -2.59 -5.57
C MET A 182 6.71 -1.96 -4.32
N VAL A 183 5.70 -2.61 -3.75
CA VAL A 183 5.05 -2.17 -2.51
C VAL A 183 6.01 -2.26 -1.34
N THR A 184 6.77 -3.37 -1.25
CA THR A 184 7.83 -3.52 -0.25
C THR A 184 8.85 -2.38 -0.38
N ALA A 185 9.38 -2.13 -1.58
CA ALA A 185 10.34 -1.05 -1.81
C ALA A 185 9.77 0.35 -1.48
N MET A 186 8.51 0.64 -1.83
CA MET A 186 7.86 1.90 -1.48
C MET A 186 7.65 2.05 0.03
N ALA A 187 7.37 0.97 0.75
CA ALA A 187 7.26 0.98 2.21
C ALA A 187 8.63 1.20 2.87
N GLU A 188 9.69 0.61 2.32
CA GLU A 188 11.08 0.87 2.72
C GLU A 188 11.46 2.35 2.53
N ASP A 189 11.06 2.95 1.40
CA ASP A 189 11.31 4.37 1.07
C ASP A 189 10.55 5.31 2.01
N ALA A 190 9.29 4.99 2.30
CA ALA A 190 8.49 5.78 3.24
C ALA A 190 8.98 5.69 4.70
N SER A 191 9.78 4.69 5.05
CA SER A 191 10.08 4.35 6.44
C SER A 191 10.85 5.43 7.20
N ASP A 192 11.61 6.28 6.51
CA ASP A 192 12.34 7.41 7.10
C ASP A 192 11.62 8.77 6.91
N GLY A 193 10.41 8.74 6.35
CA GLY A 193 9.58 9.92 6.10
C GLY A 193 9.92 10.65 4.80
N VAL A 194 10.80 10.13 3.95
CA VAL A 194 11.18 10.78 2.69
C VAL A 194 11.21 9.78 1.52
N MET A 195 10.31 9.96 0.56
CA MET A 195 10.25 9.19 -0.69
C MET A 195 11.38 9.57 -1.66
N ASN A 196 12.59 9.03 -1.46
CA ASN A 196 13.81 9.40 -2.20
C ASN A 196 14.61 8.19 -2.74
N GLY A 197 13.99 7.01 -2.80
CA GLY A 197 14.62 5.75 -3.20
C GLY A 197 15.63 5.21 -2.18
N MET A 198 15.63 5.70 -0.94
CA MET A 198 16.55 5.30 0.12
C MET A 198 15.81 5.03 1.43
N MET A 199 16.40 4.16 2.24
CA MET A 199 16.03 3.93 3.63
C MET A 199 17.17 4.39 4.52
N GLY A 200 17.01 5.53 5.21
CA GLY A 200 18.03 6.03 6.13
C GLY A 200 19.37 6.32 5.45
N GLY A 201 19.33 6.75 4.18
CA GLY A 201 20.51 7.01 3.34
C GLY A 201 21.10 5.77 2.63
N THR A 202 20.52 4.58 2.83
CA THR A 202 20.89 3.37 2.09
C THR A 202 19.95 3.18 0.91
N GLY A 203 20.48 3.02 -0.31
CA GLY A 203 19.65 2.78 -1.49
C GLY A 203 18.83 1.50 -1.37
N ILE A 204 17.57 1.57 -1.82
CA ILE A 204 16.61 0.46 -1.74
C ILE A 204 16.79 -0.48 -2.93
N SER A 205 16.76 -1.78 -2.68
CA SER A 205 16.90 -2.81 -3.71
C SER A 205 15.54 -3.26 -4.23
N MET A 206 15.33 -3.17 -5.54
CA MET A 206 14.08 -3.62 -6.17
C MET A 206 14.13 -5.14 -6.40
N GLY A 207 13.46 -5.89 -5.53
CA GLY A 207 13.20 -7.32 -5.76
C GLY A 207 12.38 -7.55 -7.05
N GLY A 208 12.54 -8.71 -7.68
CA GLY A 208 11.67 -9.12 -8.80
C GLY A 208 11.94 -8.48 -10.17
N MET A 209 12.98 -7.66 -10.30
CA MET A 209 13.52 -7.28 -11.61
C MET A 209 14.09 -8.52 -12.32
N GLY A 210 13.61 -8.80 -13.53
CA GLY A 210 13.93 -10.05 -14.24
C GLY A 210 15.43 -10.26 -14.42
N GLY A 211 16.00 -11.24 -13.70
CA GLY A 211 17.39 -11.69 -13.82
C GLY A 211 17.65 -12.46 -15.12
N GLY A 212 17.38 -11.84 -16.27
CA GLY A 212 17.69 -12.42 -17.57
C GLY A 212 19.19 -12.35 -17.86
N MET A 213 19.90 -13.49 -17.79
CA MET A 213 21.18 -13.91 -18.42
C MET A 213 22.35 -12.91 -18.60
N MET A 214 22.26 -11.66 -18.15
CA MET A 214 23.25 -10.60 -18.32
C MET A 214 23.48 -9.86 -17.00
N GLY A 215 23.79 -10.60 -15.92
CA GLY A 215 24.66 -10.16 -14.82
C GLY A 215 24.42 -8.81 -14.12
N GLY A 216 23.25 -8.18 -14.24
CA GLY A 216 22.89 -7.00 -13.46
C GLY A 216 22.34 -7.46 -12.11
N GLY A 217 22.93 -7.00 -11.00
CA GLY A 217 22.34 -7.18 -9.66
C GLY A 217 20.92 -6.60 -9.58
N PRO A 218 20.23 -6.74 -8.43
CA PRO A 218 18.91 -6.13 -8.28
C PRO A 218 19.02 -4.63 -8.56
N GLY A 219 18.16 -4.11 -9.44
CA GLY A 219 18.16 -2.69 -9.74
C GLY A 219 17.85 -1.90 -8.48
N MET A 220 18.55 -0.80 -8.26
CA MET A 220 18.24 0.09 -7.14
C MET A 220 17.01 0.92 -7.48
N MET A 221 16.20 1.23 -6.47
CA MET A 221 15.06 2.12 -6.59
C MET A 221 15.54 3.51 -7.04
N SER A 222 14.86 4.09 -8.02
CA SER A 222 15.18 5.46 -8.45
C SER A 222 14.88 6.44 -7.33
N ALA A 223 15.71 7.49 -7.19
CA ALA A 223 15.46 8.55 -6.21
C ALA A 223 14.17 9.36 -6.45
N THR A 224 13.58 9.18 -7.64
CA THR A 224 12.32 9.81 -8.03
C THR A 224 11.15 8.84 -8.05
N ALA A 225 11.35 7.58 -7.66
CA ALA A 225 10.31 6.55 -7.76
C ALA A 225 9.02 6.98 -7.05
N GLY A 226 9.09 7.40 -5.79
CA GLY A 226 7.94 7.89 -5.02
C GLY A 226 7.46 9.32 -5.31
N THR A 227 8.04 10.02 -6.30
CA THR A 227 7.71 11.40 -6.69
C THR A 227 7.35 11.49 -8.17
N THR A 228 8.23 12.03 -9.01
CA THR A 228 7.98 12.21 -10.44
C THR A 228 7.84 10.89 -11.18
N GLY A 229 8.47 9.81 -10.71
CA GLY A 229 8.30 8.45 -11.19
C GLY A 229 6.85 7.97 -11.07
N LEU A 230 6.27 8.03 -9.87
CA LEU A 230 4.85 7.72 -9.66
C LEU A 230 3.92 8.70 -10.39
N SER A 231 4.24 9.98 -10.49
CA SER A 231 3.40 10.92 -11.29
C SER A 231 3.35 10.52 -12.77
N GLY A 232 4.47 10.05 -13.32
CA GLY A 232 4.58 9.57 -14.68
C GLY A 232 3.82 8.26 -14.88
N ALA A 233 3.98 7.32 -13.95
CA ALA A 233 3.25 6.05 -13.95
C ALA A 233 1.75 6.24 -13.81
N MET A 234 1.29 7.15 -12.94
CA MET A 234 -0.14 7.48 -12.81
C MET A 234 -0.69 8.08 -14.10
N THR A 235 0.07 8.97 -14.75
CA THR A 235 -0.30 9.54 -16.05
C THR A 235 -0.42 8.45 -17.12
N ALA A 236 0.54 7.54 -17.18
CA ALA A 236 0.52 6.42 -18.11
C ALA A 236 -0.66 5.47 -17.84
N PHE A 237 -0.89 5.09 -16.59
CA PHE A 237 -1.98 4.20 -16.20
C PHE A 237 -3.36 4.81 -16.50
N ALA A 238 -3.56 6.09 -16.16
CA ALA A 238 -4.83 6.79 -16.39
C ALA A 238 -5.25 6.81 -17.86
N GLY A 239 -4.28 6.86 -18.79
CA GLY A 239 -4.51 6.79 -20.23
C GLY A 239 -4.48 5.38 -20.83
N SER A 240 -4.23 4.35 -20.02
CA SER A 240 -4.11 2.97 -20.49
C SER A 240 -5.47 2.29 -20.68
N ALA A 241 -5.49 1.22 -21.48
CA ALA A 241 -6.68 0.37 -21.62
C ALA A 241 -7.00 -0.44 -20.34
N MET A 242 -6.05 -0.55 -19.41
CA MET A 242 -6.24 -1.23 -18.13
C MET A 242 -7.07 -0.41 -17.15
N ASN A 243 -7.07 0.91 -17.29
CA ASN A 243 -7.96 1.77 -16.55
C ASN A 243 -9.39 1.69 -17.14
N ARG A 244 -10.23 0.86 -16.53
CA ARG A 244 -11.63 0.64 -16.92
C ARG A 244 -12.60 1.44 -16.06
N SER A 245 -12.12 2.08 -15.00
CA SER A 245 -12.94 2.82 -14.03
C SER A 245 -13.73 4.00 -14.61
N GLY A 246 -13.27 4.56 -15.72
CA GLY A 246 -13.76 5.85 -16.25
C GLY A 246 -13.13 7.07 -15.56
N VAL A 247 -12.24 6.89 -14.58
CA VAL A 247 -11.38 7.96 -14.07
C VAL A 247 -10.45 8.41 -15.18
N THR A 248 -10.36 9.72 -15.41
CA THR A 248 -9.47 10.28 -16.43
C THR A 248 -8.24 10.90 -15.79
N LEU A 249 -7.22 11.25 -16.58
CA LEU A 249 -6.08 12.03 -16.08
C LEU A 249 -6.53 13.33 -15.41
N ALA A 250 -7.54 14.02 -15.97
CA ALA A 250 -8.08 15.24 -15.39
C ALA A 250 -8.67 15.02 -13.99
N SER A 251 -9.22 13.82 -13.72
CA SER A 251 -9.80 13.46 -12.42
C SER A 251 -8.77 13.27 -11.32
N VAL A 252 -7.51 12.97 -11.65
CA VAL A 252 -6.40 12.76 -10.71
C VAL A 252 -5.26 13.76 -10.90
N GLN A 253 -5.49 14.83 -11.68
CA GLN A 253 -4.45 15.78 -12.05
C GLN A 253 -3.84 16.48 -10.83
N ALA A 254 -4.64 16.72 -9.79
CA ALA A 254 -4.15 17.31 -8.54
C ALA A 254 -3.10 16.42 -7.88
N LEU A 255 -3.37 15.11 -7.77
CA LEU A 255 -2.44 14.14 -7.24
C LEU A 255 -1.19 13.99 -8.11
N VAL A 256 -1.35 13.93 -9.44
CA VAL A 256 -0.21 13.92 -10.38
C VAL A 256 0.69 15.13 -10.16
N ASN A 257 0.11 16.33 -10.03
CA ASN A 257 0.87 17.56 -9.80
C ASN A 257 1.55 17.56 -8.43
N GLN A 258 0.87 17.06 -7.40
CA GLN A 258 1.43 16.94 -6.05
C GLN A 258 2.67 16.04 -6.04
N LEU A 259 2.58 14.84 -6.65
CA LEU A 259 3.71 13.92 -6.75
C LEU A 259 4.85 14.49 -7.61
N ALA A 260 4.52 15.17 -8.72
CA ALA A 260 5.51 15.77 -9.60
C ALA A 260 6.26 16.95 -8.96
N GLY A 261 5.59 17.71 -8.08
CA GLY A 261 6.16 18.84 -7.35
C GLY A 261 6.74 18.48 -5.98
N SER A 262 6.60 17.24 -5.55
CA SER A 262 7.03 16.77 -4.22
C SER A 262 8.56 16.70 -4.11
N THR A 263 9.07 17.09 -2.95
CA THR A 263 10.47 16.85 -2.56
C THR A 263 10.69 15.45 -1.96
N GLY A 264 9.64 14.62 -1.92
CA GLY A 264 9.61 13.31 -1.28
C GLY A 264 9.23 13.36 0.20
N ALA A 265 9.29 14.53 0.86
CA ALA A 265 8.99 14.65 2.28
C ALA A 265 7.51 14.34 2.57
N ILE A 266 7.28 13.38 3.47
CA ILE A 266 5.95 13.03 3.97
C ILE A 266 5.62 14.00 5.14
N PRO A 267 4.46 14.69 5.12
CA PRO A 267 4.07 15.66 6.15
C PRO A 267 3.95 15.10 7.57
#